data_AF-A0ABD4T650-F1
#
_entry.id   AF-A0ABD4T650-F1
#
_cell.length_a   1.000
_cell.length_b   1.000
_cell.length_c   1.000
_cell.angle_alpha   90.00
_cell.angle_beta   90.00
_cell.angle_gamma   90.00
#
_symmetry.space_group_name_H-M   'P 1'
#
loop_
_entity.id
_entity.type
_entity.pdbx_description
1 polymer ?
#
loop_
_entity_poly.entity_id
_entity_poly.type
_entity_poly.pdbx_seq_one_letter_code
_entity_poly.pdbx_strand_id
1 'polypeptide(L)'
;IGNYIIAQIQILKGLTLTQATEPVPQFTSQGKLLSKNLTTYKIPDIFFMPQQLEIQFRERENQFLTPYGSKAVGEPPLMYGIGVFFAIRHAMRAFRPNAKLTFKTPLTPEQVLCALYAEELGQILSRLGPDASVEDHTIVSST
;
A
#
# COMPACT_ATOMS: atom_id res chain seq x y z
N ILE A 1 24.58 -3.12 12.46
CA ILE A 1 24.23 -3.85 11.21
C ILE A 1 22.92 -4.64 11.39
N GLY A 2 22.83 -5.61 12.31
CA GLY A 2 21.60 -6.43 12.50
C GLY A 2 20.31 -5.64 12.75
N ASN A 3 20.33 -4.64 13.65
CA ASN A 3 19.15 -3.81 13.93
C ASN A 3 18.74 -2.93 12.73
N TYR A 4 19.69 -2.55 11.88
CA TYR A 4 19.43 -1.76 10.69
C TYR A 4 18.71 -2.60 9.63
N ILE A 5 19.15 -3.85 9.43
CA ILE A 5 18.52 -4.80 8.51
C ILE A 5 17.08 -5.12 8.98
N ILE A 6 16.86 -5.33 10.28
CA ILE A 6 15.52 -5.59 10.82
C ILE A 6 14.61 -4.37 10.59
N ALA A 7 15.10 -3.15 10.86
CA ALA A 7 14.34 -1.93 10.61
C ALA A 7 13.99 -1.76 9.13
N GLN A 8 14.94 -2.02 8.22
CA GLN A 8 14.70 -1.96 6.77
C GLN A 8 13.64 -2.97 6.30
N ILE A 9 13.74 -4.23 6.75
CA ILE A 9 12.76 -5.28 6.41
C ILE A 9 11.35 -4.88 6.88
N GLN A 10 11.25 -4.33 8.09
CA GLN A 10 9.96 -4.00 8.69
C GLN A 10 9.33 -2.72 8.11
N ILE A 11 10.16 -1.74 7.74
CA ILE A 11 9.71 -0.57 6.97
C ILE A 11 9.22 -0.99 5.59
N LEU A 12 9.92 -1.91 4.91
CA LEU A 12 9.50 -2.43 3.61
C LEU A 12 8.17 -3.19 3.70
N LYS A 13 7.99 -4.02 4.73
CA LYS A 13 6.70 -4.67 5.01
C LYS A 13 5.58 -3.64 5.24
N GLY A 14 5.84 -2.61 6.03
CA GLY A 14 4.85 -1.57 6.34
C GLY A 14 4.48 -0.77 5.10
N LEU A 15 5.48 -0.45 4.27
CA LEU A 15 5.28 0.20 2.99
C LEU A 15 4.35 -0.61 2.09
N THR A 16 4.58 -1.91 2.01
CA THR A 16 3.78 -2.83 1.19
C THR A 16 2.33 -2.89 1.61
N LEU A 17 2.05 -2.88 2.92
CA LEU A 17 0.69 -2.84 3.44
C LEU A 17 -0.06 -1.55 3.05
N THR A 18 0.67 -0.47 2.77
CA THR A 18 0.10 0.84 2.40
C THR A 18 0.06 1.08 0.90
N GLN A 19 1.13 0.70 0.20
CA GLN A 19 1.31 0.70 -1.24
C GLN A 19 1.17 -0.75 -1.71
N ALA A 20 -0.06 -1.24 -1.80
CA ALA A 20 -0.20 -2.56 -2.36
C ALA A 20 0.05 -2.52 -3.86
N THR A 21 1.16 -3.10 -4.27
CA THR A 21 1.14 -4.07 -5.36
C THR A 21 0.67 -5.45 -4.92
N GLU A 22 0.36 -5.66 -3.64
CA GLU A 22 -0.33 -6.85 -3.17
C GLU A 22 -1.82 -6.73 -3.50
N PRO A 23 -2.34 -7.40 -4.56
CA PRO A 23 -3.79 -7.51 -4.64
C PRO A 23 -4.23 -8.16 -3.33
N VAL A 24 -5.11 -7.47 -2.60
CA VAL A 24 -5.90 -8.07 -1.52
C VAL A 24 -6.32 -9.44 -2.02
N PRO A 25 -6.10 -10.54 -1.27
CA PRO A 25 -6.40 -11.88 -1.74
C PRO A 25 -7.78 -11.87 -2.37
N GLN A 26 -7.82 -12.01 -3.68
CA GLN A 26 -9.05 -11.86 -4.43
C GLN A 26 -9.78 -13.19 -4.30
N PHE A 27 -11.03 -13.13 -3.87
CA PHE A 27 -11.86 -14.32 -3.72
C PHE A 27 -12.95 -14.28 -4.78
N THR A 28 -13.28 -15.44 -5.34
CA THR A 28 -14.53 -15.56 -6.09
C THR A 28 -15.72 -15.37 -5.15
N SER A 29 -16.91 -15.14 -5.70
CA SER A 29 -18.18 -15.16 -4.95
C SER A 29 -18.41 -16.44 -4.15
N GLN A 30 -17.73 -17.53 -4.50
CA GLN A 30 -17.73 -18.82 -3.78
C GLN A 30 -16.61 -18.95 -2.74
N GLY A 31 -15.88 -17.88 -2.44
CA GLY A 31 -14.81 -17.85 -1.44
C GLY A 31 -13.50 -18.53 -1.87
N LYS A 32 -13.30 -18.77 -3.17
CA LYS A 32 -12.07 -19.39 -3.68
C LYS A 32 -11.01 -18.34 -3.98
N LEU A 33 -9.81 -18.53 -3.44
CA LEU A 33 -8.67 -17.65 -3.70
C LEU A 33 -8.25 -17.68 -5.18
N LEU A 34 -8.21 -16.50 -5.80
CA LEU A 34 -7.78 -16.27 -7.18
C LEU A 34 -6.27 -16.05 -7.29
N SER A 35 -5.64 -15.47 -6.28
CA SER A 35 -4.19 -15.26 -6.20
C SER A 35 -3.47 -16.55 -5.81
N LYS A 36 -3.28 -17.46 -6.76
CA LYS A 36 -2.70 -18.80 -6.51
C LYS A 36 -1.20 -18.91 -6.75
N ASN A 37 -0.57 -17.87 -7.31
CA ASN A 37 0.84 -17.95 -7.71
C ASN A 37 1.57 -16.60 -7.52
N LEU A 38 2.90 -16.65 -7.53
CA LEU A 38 3.77 -15.46 -7.38
C LEU A 38 3.67 -14.48 -8.56
N THR A 39 3.01 -14.88 -9.65
CA THR A 39 2.65 -13.97 -10.75
C THR A 39 1.49 -13.07 -10.34
N THR A 40 0.55 -13.58 -9.55
CA THR A 40 -0.66 -12.90 -9.08
C THR A 40 -0.55 -12.33 -7.67
N TYR A 41 0.50 -12.64 -6.92
CA TYR A 41 0.82 -12.01 -5.64
C TYR A 41 2.28 -11.50 -5.66
N LYS A 42 2.44 -10.18 -5.70
CA LYS A 42 3.75 -9.51 -5.81
C LYS A 42 4.27 -9.14 -4.43
N ILE A 43 5.34 -9.82 -4.02
CA ILE A 43 6.16 -9.41 -2.88
C ILE A 43 6.95 -8.15 -3.29
N PRO A 44 7.07 -7.15 -2.39
CA PRO A 44 7.91 -5.98 -2.63
C PRO A 44 9.35 -6.40 -2.96
N ASP A 45 9.83 -5.96 -4.11
CA ASP A 45 11.22 -6.08 -4.49
C ASP A 45 12.02 -4.82 -4.08
N ILE A 46 13.28 -4.76 -4.50
CA ILE A 46 14.19 -3.64 -4.22
C ILE A 46 13.68 -2.30 -4.73
N PHE A 47 12.76 -2.27 -5.70
CA PHE A 47 12.25 -1.04 -6.30
C PHE A 47 11.15 -0.38 -5.45
N PHE A 48 10.62 -1.09 -4.45
CA PHE A 48 9.70 -0.50 -3.47
C PHE A 48 10.46 0.27 -2.39
N MET A 49 11.76 0.07 -2.23
CA MET A 49 12.53 0.80 -1.23
C MET A 49 12.67 2.28 -1.64
N PRO A 50 12.46 3.24 -0.74
CA PRO A 50 12.73 4.64 -1.06
C PRO A 50 14.21 4.81 -1.42
N GLN A 51 14.48 5.65 -2.42
CA GLN A 51 15.85 5.90 -2.90
C GLN A 51 16.79 6.38 -1.78
N GLN A 52 16.23 7.12 -0.81
CA GLN A 52 16.93 7.57 0.38
C GLN A 52 16.16 7.09 1.61
N LEU A 53 16.83 6.31 2.46
CA LEU A 53 16.31 5.86 3.74
C LEU A 53 17.34 6.19 4.83
N GLU A 54 16.95 7.07 5.74
CA GLU A 54 17.75 7.43 6.91
C GLU A 54 17.18 6.79 8.17
N ILE A 55 18.01 6.03 8.89
CA ILE A 55 17.63 5.40 10.15
C ILE A 55 18.64 5.82 11.20
N GLN A 56 18.17 6.59 12.19
CA GLN A 56 18.96 6.99 13.34
C GLN A 56 18.46 6.26 14.59
N PHE A 57 19.37 5.55 15.26
CA PHE A 57 19.06 4.97 16.57
C PHE A 57 19.29 6.04 17.63
N ARG A 58 18.25 6.29 18.43
CA ARG A 58 18.37 7.23 19.55
C ARG A 58 19.43 6.76 20.54
N GLU A 59 20.40 7.61 20.82
CA GLU A 59 21.39 7.39 21.88
C GLU A 59 20.72 7.35 23.25
N ARG A 60 21.30 6.54 24.15
CA ARG A 60 20.65 6.16 25.38
C ARG A 60 21.36 6.78 26.57
N GLU A 61 20.59 7.40 27.47
CA GLU A 61 21.12 8.01 28.70
C GLU A 61 20.93 7.14 29.95
N ASN A 62 19.95 6.22 29.97
CA ASN A 62 19.56 5.48 31.19
C ASN A 62 19.74 3.96 31.10
N GLN A 63 20.12 3.35 32.23
CA GLN A 63 20.11 1.90 32.46
C GLN A 63 18.66 1.43 32.67
N PHE A 64 18.14 0.57 31.79
CA PHE A 64 16.80 -0.01 31.95
C PHE A 64 16.90 -1.43 32.52
N LEU A 65 15.80 -1.91 33.08
CA LEU A 65 15.59 -3.26 33.64
C LEU A 65 15.59 -4.40 32.60
N THR A 66 16.03 -4.18 31.36
CA THR A 66 16.06 -5.22 30.32
C THR A 66 17.45 -5.84 30.17
N PRO A 67 17.55 -7.11 29.76
CA PRO A 67 18.84 -7.74 29.48
C PRO A 67 19.66 -6.89 28.50
N TYR A 68 20.86 -6.49 28.94
CA TYR A 68 21.78 -5.61 28.20
C TYR A 68 21.17 -4.28 27.77
N GLY A 69 20.08 -3.82 28.41
CA GLY A 69 19.35 -2.64 27.99
C GLY A 69 18.66 -2.82 26.63
N SER A 70 18.40 -4.02 26.13
CA SER A 70 17.74 -4.20 24.83
C SER A 70 16.28 -3.67 24.82
N LYS A 71 15.75 -3.44 23.62
CA LYS A 71 14.32 -3.20 23.36
C LYS A 71 13.88 -4.07 22.18
N ALA A 72 12.66 -4.59 22.25
CA ALA A 72 12.05 -5.29 21.13
C ALA A 72 11.69 -4.26 20.03
N VAL A 73 12.40 -4.31 18.91
CA VAL A 73 12.21 -3.41 17.76
C VAL A 73 11.77 -4.18 16.51
N GLY A 74 11.22 -5.39 16.68
CA GLY A 74 10.77 -6.23 15.57
C GLY A 74 9.58 -5.61 14.82
N GLU A 75 8.42 -5.53 15.48
CA GLU A 75 7.19 -5.00 14.87
C GLU A 75 7.01 -3.47 14.94
N PRO A 76 7.55 -2.72 15.94
CA PRO A 76 7.32 -1.27 15.99
C PRO A 76 7.63 -0.49 14.69
N PRO A 77 8.70 -0.82 13.93
CA PRO A 77 8.99 -0.13 12.67
C PRO A 77 7.98 -0.39 11.56
N LEU A 78 7.16 -1.45 11.64
CA LEU A 78 6.10 -1.75 10.67
C LEU A 78 5.14 -0.57 10.52
N MET A 79 4.84 0.10 11.63
CA MET A 79 3.91 1.24 11.66
C MET A 79 4.44 2.47 10.91
N TYR A 80 5.75 2.58 10.67
CA TYR A 80 6.30 3.70 9.89
C TYR A 80 5.85 3.69 8.42
N GLY A 81 5.41 2.54 7.89
CA GLY A 81 4.79 2.46 6.57
C GLY A 81 3.58 3.37 6.40
N ILE A 82 2.83 3.63 7.47
CA ILE A 82 1.66 4.53 7.48
C ILE A 82 2.05 5.95 7.02
N GLY A 83 3.28 6.39 7.25
CA GLY A 83 3.77 7.67 6.76
C GLY A 83 3.67 7.79 5.24
N VAL A 84 3.94 6.70 4.51
CA VAL A 84 3.86 6.69 3.04
C VAL A 84 2.42 6.74 2.55
N PHE A 85 1.48 6.07 3.24
CA PHE A 85 0.05 6.23 2.96
C PHE A 85 -0.38 7.70 2.97
N PHE A 86 0.02 8.45 4.01
CA PHE A 86 -0.31 9.87 4.11
C PHE A 86 0.45 10.74 3.10
N ALA A 87 1.69 10.39 2.75
CA ALA A 87 2.47 11.09 1.73
C ALA A 87 1.78 11.01 0.35
N ILE A 88 1.35 9.82 -0.07
CA ILE A 88 0.61 9.63 -1.33
C ILE A 88 -0.70 10.41 -1.29
N ARG A 89 -1.44 10.33 -0.19
CA ARG A 89 -2.69 11.11 -0.04
C ARG A 89 -2.44 12.61 -0.14
N HIS A 90 -1.36 13.10 0.45
CA HIS A 90 -0.99 14.51 0.35
C HIS A 90 -0.67 14.91 -1.10
N ALA A 91 0.04 14.06 -1.85
CA ALA A 91 0.30 14.26 -3.27
C ALA A 91 -1.00 14.25 -4.11
N MET A 92 -1.93 13.32 -3.83
CA MET A 92 -3.24 13.29 -4.49
C MET A 92 -4.07 14.54 -4.21
N ARG A 93 -4.05 15.05 -2.98
CA ARG A 93 -4.71 16.31 -2.62
C ARG A 93 -4.07 17.52 -3.29
N ALA A 94 -2.75 17.53 -3.45
CA ALA A 94 -2.05 18.58 -4.17
C ALA A 94 -2.43 18.59 -5.66
N PHE A 95 -2.61 17.40 -6.25
CA PHE A 95 -3.06 17.27 -7.65
C PHE A 95 -4.54 17.64 -7.82
N ARG A 96 -5.42 17.17 -6.93
CA ARG A 96 -6.88 17.43 -7.00
C ARG A 96 -7.43 17.88 -5.63
N PRO A 97 -7.36 19.19 -5.32
CA PRO A 97 -7.77 19.73 -4.01
C PRO A 97 -9.22 19.47 -3.64
N ASN A 98 -10.10 19.42 -4.64
CA ASN A 98 -11.55 19.25 -4.47
C ASN A 98 -12.00 17.78 -4.52
N ALA A 99 -11.09 16.81 -4.72
CA ALA A 99 -11.44 15.40 -4.76
C ALA A 99 -11.86 14.89 -3.37
N LYS A 100 -12.98 14.17 -3.32
CA LYS A 100 -13.36 13.36 -2.16
C LYS A 100 -12.54 12.06 -2.18
N LEU A 101 -11.34 12.11 -1.61
CA LEU A 101 -10.49 10.93 -1.47
C LEU A 101 -11.05 10.00 -0.38
N THR A 102 -11.47 8.79 -0.77
CA THR A 102 -11.90 7.74 0.15
C THR A 102 -10.71 7.02 0.76
N PHE A 103 -10.80 6.68 2.04
CA PHE A 103 -9.79 5.92 2.76
C PHE A 103 -9.92 4.43 2.48
N LYS A 104 -9.50 4.01 1.28
CA LYS A 104 -9.37 2.59 0.96
C LYS A 104 -7.91 2.22 1.01
N THR A 105 -7.57 1.33 1.93
CA THR A 105 -6.30 0.61 1.90
C THR A 105 -6.51 -0.74 1.25
N PRO A 106 -5.54 -1.21 0.47
CA PRO A 106 -4.27 -0.56 0.18
C PRO A 106 -4.32 0.36 -1.05
N LEU A 107 -3.44 1.37 -1.14
CA LEU A 107 -3.41 2.37 -2.23
C LEU A 107 -2.72 1.79 -3.49
N THR A 108 -3.41 0.90 -4.18
CA THR A 108 -2.90 0.36 -5.45
C THR A 108 -2.86 1.45 -6.53
N PRO A 109 -1.99 1.34 -7.55
CA PRO A 109 -1.96 2.29 -8.66
C PRO A 109 -3.32 2.49 -9.33
N GLU A 110 -4.13 1.43 -9.44
CA GLU A 110 -5.48 1.47 -10.00
C GLU A 110 -6.43 2.27 -9.09
N GLN A 111 -6.37 2.10 -7.77
CA GLN A 111 -7.19 2.89 -6.85
C GLN A 111 -6.80 4.36 -6.87
N VAL A 112 -5.51 4.67 -6.96
CA VAL A 112 -5.02 6.04 -7.10
C VAL A 112 -5.52 6.64 -8.42
N LEU A 113 -5.39 5.92 -9.53
CA LEU A 113 -5.86 6.37 -10.84
C LEU A 113 -7.38 6.63 -10.84
N CYS A 114 -8.18 5.67 -10.34
CA CYS A 114 -9.63 5.81 -10.23
C CYS A 114 -10.03 7.00 -9.36
N ALA A 115 -9.31 7.25 -8.25
CA ALA A 115 -9.59 8.38 -7.38
C ALA A 115 -9.23 9.74 -8.01
N LEU A 116 -8.20 9.79 -8.86
CA LEU A 116 -7.77 11.02 -9.52
C LEU A 116 -8.62 11.37 -10.75
N TYR A 117 -9.20 10.39 -11.45
CA TYR A 117 -9.95 10.55 -12.71
C TYR A 117 -11.40 10.06 -12.65
N ALA A 118 -12.02 10.12 -11.46
CA ALA A 118 -13.37 9.57 -11.25
C ALA A 118 -14.44 10.15 -12.18
N GLU A 119 -14.35 11.44 -12.51
CA GLU A 119 -15.32 12.12 -13.39
C GLU A 119 -15.17 11.68 -14.85
N GLU A 120 -13.94 11.58 -15.33
CA GLU A 120 -13.59 11.15 -16.68
C GLU A 120 -13.96 9.68 -16.90
N LEU A 121 -13.67 8.81 -15.92
CA LEU A 121 -14.10 7.41 -15.94
C LEU A 121 -15.63 7.29 -15.97
N GLY A 122 -16.35 8.11 -15.20
CA GLY A 122 -17.81 8.14 -15.24
C GLY A 122 -18.36 8.50 -16.62
N GLN A 123 -17.73 9.46 -17.30
CA GLN A 123 -18.10 9.83 -18.68
C GLN A 123 -17.79 8.71 -19.68
N ILE A 124 -16.65 8.02 -19.54
CA ILE A 124 -16.28 6.90 -20.40
C ILE A 124 -17.26 5.74 -20.21
N LEU A 125 -17.59 5.37 -18.97
CA LEU A 125 -18.54 4.33 -18.66
C LEU A 125 -19.94 4.65 -19.22
N SER A 126 -20.39 5.91 -19.11
CA SER A 126 -21.67 6.33 -19.71
C SER A 126 -21.71 6.22 -21.24
N ARG A 127 -20.55 6.25 -21.91
CA ARG A 127 -20.44 6.10 -23.38
C ARG A 127 -20.36 4.64 -23.82
N LEU A 128 -19.95 3.73 -22.94
CA LEU A 128 -19.79 2.30 -23.23
C LEU A 128 -21.10 1.51 -23.12
N GLY A 129 -22.21 2.13 -22.71
CA GLY A 129 -23.51 1.49 -22.57
C GLY A 129 -23.73 0.79 -21.22
N PRO A 130 -24.98 0.42 -20.88
CA PRO A 130 -25.37 -0.08 -19.55
C PRO A 130 -24.75 -1.44 -19.16
N ASP A 131 -24.09 -2.12 -20.09
CA ASP A 131 -23.48 -3.45 -19.88
C ASP A 131 -22.03 -3.37 -19.37
N ALA A 132 -21.43 -2.17 -19.35
CA ALA A 132 -20.09 -1.94 -18.82
C ALA A 132 -20.15 -1.58 -17.32
N SER A 133 -20.33 -2.58 -16.47
CA SER A 133 -20.13 -2.44 -15.02
C SER A 133 -18.68 -2.74 -14.64
N VAL A 134 -18.11 -1.93 -13.76
CA VAL A 134 -16.83 -2.22 -13.11
C VAL A 134 -17.12 -3.14 -11.94
N GLU A 135 -17.17 -4.45 -12.19
CA GLU A 135 -17.10 -5.46 -11.14
C GLU A 135 -15.63 -5.90 -10.99
N ASP A 136 -15.14 -5.94 -9.75
CA ASP A 136 -13.83 -6.48 -9.38
C ASP A 136 -12.66 -6.00 -10.25
N HIS A 137 -12.55 -4.67 -10.44
CA HIS A 137 -11.37 -4.03 -11.05
C HIS A 137 -11.07 -4.45 -12.51
N THR A 138 -12.04 -5.07 -13.19
CA THR A 138 -11.90 -5.51 -14.59
C THR A 138 -13.06 -4.96 -15.42
N ILE A 139 -12.79 -4.45 -16.63
CA ILE A 139 -13.86 -4.16 -17.60
C ILE A 139 -14.28 -5.50 -18.19
N VAL A 140 -15.39 -6.06 -17.72
CA VAL A 140 -15.95 -7.29 -18.28
C VAL A 140 -16.96 -6.89 -19.35
N SER A 141 -16.65 -7.18 -20.62
CA SER A 141 -17.64 -7.22 -21.70
C SER A 141 -18.24 -8.61 -21.71
N SER A 142 -19.51 -8.74 -21.29
CA SER A 142 -20.24 -9.99 -21.44
C SER A 142 -20.64 -10.17 -22.91
N THR A 143 -19.80 -10.89 -23.67
CA THR A 143 -20.24 -11.61 -24.87
C THR A 143 -20.53 -13.05 -24.48
#